data_AF-A0A2D4G730-F1
#
_entry.id   AF-A0A2D4G730-F1
#
_cell.length_a   1.000
_cell.length_b   1.000
_cell.length_c   1.000
_cell.angle_alpha   90.00
_cell.angle_beta   90.00
_cell.angle_gamma   90.00
#
_symmetry.space_group_name_H-M   'P 1'
#
loop_
_entity.id
_entity.type
_entity.pdbx_description
1 polymer ?
#
loop_
_entity_poly.entity_id
_entity_poly.type
_entity_poly.pdbx_seq_one_letter_code
_entity_poly.pdbx_strand_id
1 'polypeptide(L)'
;MDQFWGIALRAQSGDVSRAAIQYINSYYINGKTGLEKEQEFISKCMESLMIASSNLEQDSHSSLTIIERGLLMLKTHLEAFRRRFAYHLRQWQIEGTGISSHLKALSDKQSLPLRIVCQPAGLPDKMTIEMYPSDQVADLRAEVTHWYENLQKEQLNQQAHLQEFGQ
;
A
#
# COMPACT_ATOMS: atom_id res chain seq x y z
N MET A 1 -18.42 15.89 7.29
CA MET A 1 -17.11 15.58 6.69
C MET A 1 -16.45 16.82 6.11
N ASP A 2 -17.18 17.76 5.50
CA ASP A 2 -16.59 18.94 4.85
C ASP A 2 -15.85 19.87 5.83
N GLN A 3 -16.29 19.94 7.10
CA GLN A 3 -15.56 20.64 8.15
C GLN A 3 -14.14 20.08 8.37
N PHE A 4 -13.96 18.76 8.32
CA PHE A 4 -12.64 18.14 8.44
C PHE A 4 -11.75 18.47 7.24
N TRP A 5 -12.31 18.57 6.03
CA TRP A 5 -11.58 19.02 4.84
C TRP A 5 -11.09 20.47 4.99
N GLY A 6 -11.94 21.36 5.50
CA GLY A 6 -11.55 22.73 5.82
C GLY A 6 -10.41 22.79 6.84
N ILE A 7 -10.49 22.01 7.91
CA ILE A 7 -9.43 21.92 8.94
C ILE A 7 -8.14 21.34 8.35
N ALA A 8 -8.23 20.25 7.60
CA ALA A 8 -7.07 19.60 6.99
C ALA A 8 -6.29 20.53 6.06
N LEU A 9 -6.99 21.33 5.26
CA LEU A 9 -6.36 22.16 4.23
C LEU A 9 -5.99 23.57 4.70
N ARG A 10 -6.71 24.13 5.69
CA ARG A 10 -6.62 25.56 6.04
C ARG A 10 -6.28 25.84 7.51
N ALA A 11 -6.13 24.82 8.36
CA ALA A 11 -5.76 25.07 9.75
C ALA A 11 -4.38 25.75 9.84
N GLN A 12 -4.29 26.80 10.67
CA GLN A 12 -3.04 27.52 10.93
C GLN A 12 -2.00 26.61 11.62
N SER A 13 -2.46 25.72 12.50
CA SER A 13 -1.60 24.73 13.14
C SER A 13 -1.39 23.52 12.24
N GLY A 14 -0.13 23.25 11.92
CA GLY A 14 0.27 22.07 11.14
C GLY A 14 -0.12 20.76 11.82
N ASP A 15 -0.13 20.68 13.15
CA ASP A 15 -0.52 19.47 13.88
C ASP A 15 -2.01 19.20 13.80
N VAL A 16 -2.83 20.25 13.89
CA VAL A 16 -4.28 20.15 13.73
C VAL A 16 -4.63 19.72 12.30
N SER A 17 -3.97 20.32 11.30
CA SER A 17 -4.09 19.90 9.91
C SER A 17 -3.71 18.43 9.71
N ARG A 18 -2.56 17.99 10.24
CA ARG A 18 -2.10 16.60 10.17
C ARG A 18 -3.07 15.61 10.80
N ALA A 19 -3.62 15.92 11.98
CA ALA A 19 -4.60 15.08 12.65
C ALA A 19 -5.89 14.94 11.81
N ALA A 20 -6.36 16.03 11.21
CA ALA A 20 -7.52 16.00 10.31
C ALA A 20 -7.24 15.19 9.04
N ILE A 21 -6.06 15.34 8.43
CA ILE A 21 -5.61 14.52 7.28
C ILE A 21 -5.62 13.03 7.63
N GLN A 22 -5.06 12.65 8.78
CA GLN A 22 -5.03 11.26 9.23
C GLN A 22 -6.45 10.68 9.42
N TYR A 23 -7.35 11.47 9.98
CA TYR A 23 -8.76 11.08 10.13
C TYR A 23 -9.45 10.89 8.77
N ILE A 24 -9.26 11.84 7.83
CA ILE A 24 -9.82 11.76 6.47
C ILE A 24 -9.30 10.51 5.75
N ASN A 25 -7.99 10.31 5.72
CA ASN A 25 -7.40 9.14 5.05
C ASN A 25 -7.92 7.83 5.65
N SER A 26 -7.98 7.77 6.99
CA SER A 26 -8.53 6.60 7.68
C SER A 26 -9.99 6.36 7.30
N TYR A 27 -10.80 7.41 7.19
CA TYR A 27 -12.20 7.30 6.77
C TYR A 27 -12.35 6.76 5.35
N TYR A 28 -11.60 7.30 4.38
CA TYR A 28 -11.72 6.90 2.98
C TYR A 28 -11.11 5.51 2.73
N ILE A 29 -10.05 5.15 3.44
CA ILE A 29 -9.42 3.83 3.34
C ILE A 29 -10.24 2.78 4.07
N ASN A 30 -10.75 3.07 5.28
CA ASN A 30 -11.42 2.11 6.19
C ASN A 30 -12.90 1.83 5.91
N GLY A 31 -13.37 2.11 4.69
CA GLY A 31 -14.69 1.64 4.22
C GLY A 31 -14.85 0.12 4.30
N LYS A 32 -16.09 -0.33 4.57
CA LYS A 32 -16.46 -1.76 4.80
C LYS A 32 -16.14 -2.70 3.63
N THR A 33 -16.15 -2.18 2.41
CA THR A 33 -15.98 -2.91 1.14
C THR A 33 -14.67 -2.58 0.42
N GLY A 34 -13.92 -1.58 0.90
CA GLY A 34 -12.68 -1.12 0.31
C GLY A 34 -12.87 -0.25 -0.94
N LEU A 35 -12.30 0.95 -0.92
CA LEU A 35 -12.15 1.87 -2.06
C LEU A 35 -13.42 2.44 -2.73
N GLU A 36 -14.63 2.14 -2.24
CA GLU A 36 -15.87 2.73 -2.80
C GLU A 36 -15.84 4.26 -2.90
N LYS A 37 -15.18 4.91 -1.96
CA LYS A 37 -15.09 6.37 -1.87
C LYS A 37 -13.78 6.94 -2.43
N GLU A 38 -12.96 6.11 -3.07
CA GLU A 38 -11.66 6.53 -3.60
C GLU A 38 -11.83 7.63 -4.65
N GLN A 39 -12.79 7.47 -5.56
CA GLN A 39 -13.06 8.47 -6.59
C GLN A 39 -13.53 9.80 -5.99
N GLU A 40 -14.36 9.76 -4.94
CA GLU A 40 -14.78 10.96 -4.22
C GLU A 40 -13.59 11.66 -3.56
N PHE A 41 -12.72 10.91 -2.89
CA PHE A 41 -11.50 11.43 -2.24
C PHE A 41 -10.58 12.12 -3.25
N ILE A 42 -10.26 11.43 -4.34
CA ILE A 42 -9.36 11.96 -5.38
C ILE A 42 -9.97 13.21 -6.02
N SER A 43 -11.27 13.17 -6.35
CA SER A 43 -11.96 14.32 -6.94
C SER A 43 -11.89 15.55 -6.04
N LYS A 44 -12.26 15.42 -4.75
CA LYS A 44 -12.20 16.53 -3.77
C LYS A 44 -10.79 17.07 -3.56
N CYS A 45 -9.80 16.19 -3.49
CA CYS A 45 -8.42 16.60 -3.31
C CYS A 45 -7.89 17.35 -4.54
N MET A 46 -8.15 16.84 -5.74
CA MET A 46 -7.73 17.46 -6.99
C MET A 46 -8.44 18.79 -7.25
N GLU A 47 -9.73 18.89 -6.94
CA GLU A 47 -10.49 20.15 -7.00
C GLU A 47 -9.86 21.21 -6.09
N SER A 48 -9.54 20.84 -4.84
CA SER A 48 -8.91 21.74 -3.87
C SER A 48 -7.53 22.23 -4.36
N LEU A 49 -6.73 21.32 -4.95
CA LEU A 49 -5.43 21.66 -5.53
C LEU A 49 -5.55 22.56 -6.76
N MET A 50 -6.52 22.33 -7.64
CA MET A 50 -6.76 23.17 -8.81
C MET A 50 -7.19 24.58 -8.40
N ILE A 51 -8.15 24.71 -7.49
CA ILE A 51 -8.61 26.02 -6.99
C ILE A 51 -7.45 26.78 -6.34
N ALA A 52 -6.65 26.13 -5.48
CA ALA A 52 -5.51 26.76 -4.85
C ALA A 52 -4.44 27.17 -5.88
N SER A 53 -4.17 26.34 -6.89
CA SER A 53 -3.22 26.66 -7.95
C SER A 53 -3.66 27.88 -8.76
N SER A 54 -4.95 28.00 -9.07
CA SER A 54 -5.49 29.17 -9.79
C SER A 54 -5.48 30.46 -8.97
N ASN A 55 -5.46 30.37 -7.63
CA ASN A 55 -5.49 31.51 -6.72
C ASN A 55 -4.09 31.96 -6.25
N LEU A 56 -3.02 31.33 -6.76
CA LEU A 56 -1.64 31.60 -6.34
C LEU A 56 -1.22 33.07 -6.46
N GLU A 57 -1.68 33.78 -7.51
CA GLU A 57 -1.36 35.19 -7.71
C GLU A 57 -2.12 36.13 -6.78
N GLN A 58 -3.30 35.70 -6.28
CA GLN A 58 -4.18 36.53 -5.44
C GLN A 58 -3.85 36.39 -3.95
N ASP A 59 -3.64 35.16 -3.50
CA ASP A 59 -3.30 34.84 -2.11
C ASP A 59 -2.31 33.68 -2.10
N SER A 60 -1.04 34.00 -2.32
CA SER A 60 0.02 33.01 -2.44
C SER A 60 0.22 32.21 -1.15
N HIS A 61 0.08 32.84 0.02
CA HIS A 61 0.35 32.18 1.30
C HIS A 61 -0.71 31.11 1.62
N SER A 62 -1.99 31.47 1.52
CA SER A 62 -3.09 30.53 1.73
C SER A 62 -3.08 29.43 0.68
N SER A 63 -2.89 29.79 -0.59
CA SER A 63 -2.86 28.85 -1.71
C SER A 63 -1.73 27.83 -1.58
N LEU A 64 -0.51 28.27 -1.27
CA LEU A 64 0.63 27.38 -1.04
C LEU A 64 0.40 26.46 0.16
N THR A 65 -0.23 26.95 1.22
CA THR A 65 -0.60 26.12 2.37
C THR A 65 -1.57 25.01 1.96
N ILE A 66 -2.63 25.33 1.20
CA ILE A 66 -3.59 24.33 0.70
C ILE A 66 -2.88 23.31 -0.21
N ILE A 67 -1.97 23.77 -1.08
CA ILE A 67 -1.19 22.88 -1.96
C ILE A 67 -0.32 21.93 -1.13
N GLU A 68 0.45 22.45 -0.17
CA GLU A 68 1.30 21.65 0.71
C GLU A 68 0.47 20.59 1.47
N ARG A 69 -0.67 21.00 2.06
CA ARG A 69 -1.54 20.09 2.82
C ARG A 69 -2.26 19.09 1.93
N GLY A 70 -2.70 19.49 0.74
CA GLY A 70 -3.31 18.59 -0.24
C GLY A 70 -2.34 17.52 -0.74
N LEU A 71 -1.09 17.91 -1.05
CA LEU A 71 -0.04 16.96 -1.43
C LEU A 71 0.33 16.02 -0.26
N LEU A 72 0.40 16.53 0.97
CA LEU A 72 0.62 15.71 2.15
C LEU A 72 -0.52 14.70 2.36
N MET A 73 -1.77 15.11 2.13
CA MET A 73 -2.95 14.25 2.22
C MET A 73 -2.90 13.12 1.18
N LEU A 74 -2.62 13.43 -0.09
CA LEU A 74 -2.43 12.43 -1.14
C LEU A 74 -1.30 11.46 -0.82
N LYS A 75 -0.14 11.97 -0.38
CA LYS A 75 1.00 11.14 0.01
C LYS A 75 0.62 10.16 1.11
N THR A 76 0.04 10.67 2.20
CA THR A 76 -0.30 9.84 3.37
C THR A 76 -1.45 8.87 3.07
N HIS A 77 -2.37 9.22 2.16
CA HIS A 77 -3.41 8.33 1.66
C HIS A 77 -2.80 7.18 0.85
N LEU A 78 -1.91 7.47 -0.10
CA LEU A 78 -1.19 6.43 -0.87
C LEU A 78 -0.38 5.51 0.03
N GLU A 79 0.29 6.03 1.05
CA GLU A 79 1.02 5.21 2.01
C GLU A 79 0.07 4.28 2.79
N ALA A 80 -1.06 4.80 3.28
CA ALA A 80 -2.03 4.00 4.02
C ALA A 80 -2.73 2.97 3.12
N PHE A 81 -3.01 3.31 1.86
CA PHE A 81 -3.46 2.36 0.83
C PHE A 81 -2.46 1.22 0.67
N ARG A 82 -1.18 1.55 0.45
CA ARG A 82 -0.12 0.54 0.28
C ARG A 82 0.00 -0.37 1.50
N ARG A 83 -0.04 0.17 2.72
CA ARG A 83 0.00 -0.66 3.94
C ARG A 83 -1.20 -1.60 4.02
N ARG A 84 -2.40 -1.12 3.73
CA ARG A 84 -3.63 -1.92 3.80
C ARG A 84 -3.65 -3.04 2.76
N PHE A 85 -3.23 -2.74 1.54
CA PHE A 85 -3.33 -3.66 0.40
C PHE A 85 -2.02 -4.37 0.06
N ALA A 86 -0.97 -4.23 0.88
CA ALA A 86 0.35 -4.81 0.65
C ALA A 86 0.32 -6.29 0.24
N TYR A 87 -0.48 -7.10 0.94
CA TYR A 87 -0.66 -8.52 0.59
C TYR A 87 -1.12 -8.72 -0.87
N HIS A 88 -2.18 -8.02 -1.28
CA HIS A 88 -2.75 -8.17 -2.62
C HIS A 88 -1.82 -7.59 -3.69
N LEU A 89 -1.21 -6.44 -3.41
CA LEU A 89 -0.21 -5.85 -4.30
C LEU A 89 0.98 -6.79 -4.51
N ARG A 90 1.40 -7.51 -3.45
CA ARG A 90 2.47 -8.50 -3.55
C ARG A 90 2.05 -9.75 -4.30
N GLN A 91 0.84 -10.26 -4.08
CA GLN A 91 0.28 -11.37 -4.86
C GLN A 91 0.29 -11.07 -6.36
N TRP A 92 -0.23 -9.90 -6.77
CA TRP A 92 -0.17 -9.49 -8.18
C TRP A 92 1.25 -9.39 -8.71
N GLN A 93 2.20 -8.89 -7.90
CA GLN A 93 3.61 -8.85 -8.30
C GLN A 93 4.17 -10.25 -8.57
N ILE A 94 3.86 -11.23 -7.71
CA ILE A 94 4.28 -12.62 -7.88
C ILE A 94 3.64 -13.24 -9.14
N GLU A 95 2.38 -12.92 -9.41
CA GLU A 95 1.62 -13.36 -10.59
C GLU A 95 2.02 -12.64 -11.89
N GLY A 96 2.93 -11.65 -11.83
CA GLY A 96 3.38 -10.88 -12.99
C GLY A 96 2.40 -9.78 -13.45
N THR A 97 1.33 -9.52 -12.69
CA THR A 97 0.33 -8.47 -12.95
C THR A 97 0.50 -7.24 -12.04
N GLY A 98 1.55 -7.23 -11.22
CA GLY A 98 1.81 -6.18 -10.25
C GLY A 98 2.31 -4.86 -10.83
N ILE A 99 2.18 -3.80 -10.02
CA ILE A 99 2.67 -2.47 -10.35
C ILE A 99 3.99 -2.26 -9.62
N SER A 100 5.07 -2.09 -10.38
CA SER A 100 6.40 -1.80 -9.82
C SER A 100 6.59 -0.30 -9.59
N SER A 101 6.93 0.09 -8.36
CA SER A 101 7.19 1.49 -8.03
C SER A 101 8.65 1.86 -8.34
N HIS A 102 8.87 2.99 -9.03
CA HIS A 102 10.21 3.57 -9.21
C HIS A 102 10.91 3.96 -7.89
N LEU A 103 10.14 4.10 -6.81
CA LEU A 103 10.64 4.46 -5.48
C LEU A 103 11.43 3.32 -4.81
N LYS A 104 11.15 2.06 -5.15
CA LYS A 104 11.92 0.91 -4.59
C LYS A 104 13.40 1.01 -5.01
N ALA A 105 13.65 1.39 -6.27
CA ALA A 105 14.99 1.63 -6.79
C ALA A 105 15.75 2.80 -6.11
N LEU A 106 15.04 3.74 -5.47
CA LEU A 106 15.64 4.87 -4.77
C LEU A 106 15.89 4.57 -3.29
N SER A 107 14.99 3.81 -2.64
CA SER A 107 15.08 3.50 -1.21
C SER A 107 15.96 2.28 -0.90
N ASP A 108 16.06 1.31 -1.81
CA ASP A 108 16.85 0.08 -1.63
C ASP A 108 18.37 0.34 -1.52
N LYS A 109 18.84 1.55 -1.83
CA LYS A 109 20.27 1.89 -1.77
C LYS A 109 20.83 2.13 -0.36
N GLN A 110 19.99 2.22 0.68
CA GLN A 110 20.44 2.63 2.03
C GLN A 110 20.30 1.55 3.11
N SER A 111 19.55 0.47 2.88
CA SER A 111 19.31 -0.58 3.88
C SER A 111 19.64 -1.97 3.35
N LEU A 112 20.36 -2.76 4.15
CA LEU A 112 20.67 -4.14 3.82
C LEU A 112 19.38 -5.00 3.80
N PRO A 113 19.24 -5.92 2.83
CA PRO A 113 18.10 -6.81 2.79
C PRO A 113 18.13 -7.79 3.97
N LEU A 114 16.94 -8.05 4.52
CA LEU A 114 16.66 -9.10 5.48
C LEU A 114 16.46 -10.41 4.73
N ARG A 115 17.15 -11.46 5.17
CA ARG A 115 16.98 -12.81 4.65
C ARG A 115 16.14 -13.64 5.62
N ILE A 116 14.93 -13.98 5.19
CA ILE A 116 13.97 -14.76 5.98
C ILE A 116 13.94 -16.18 5.43
N VAL A 117 14.08 -17.18 6.31
CA VAL A 117 14.01 -18.59 5.93
C VAL A 117 12.76 -19.20 6.53
N CYS A 118 11.91 -19.76 5.68
CA CYS A 118 10.66 -20.40 6.07
C CYS A 118 10.75 -21.90 5.83
N GLN A 119 10.41 -22.69 6.86
CA GLN A 119 10.31 -24.15 6.79
C GLN A 119 9.01 -24.61 7.49
N PRO A 120 8.04 -25.18 6.77
CA PRO A 120 6.86 -25.79 7.33
C PRO A 120 7.24 -26.95 8.25
N ALA A 121 6.55 -27.05 9.38
CA ALA A 121 6.76 -28.16 10.31
C ALA A 121 6.48 -29.50 9.60
N GLY A 122 7.42 -30.43 9.71
CA GLY A 122 7.30 -31.77 9.14
C GLY A 122 7.64 -31.89 7.66
N LEU A 123 8.03 -30.81 6.97
CA LEU A 123 8.52 -30.85 5.59
C LEU A 123 10.02 -30.49 5.51
N PRO A 124 10.78 -31.15 4.63
CA PRO A 124 12.19 -30.82 4.42
C PRO A 124 12.38 -29.52 3.62
N ASP A 125 11.36 -29.11 2.88
CA ASP A 125 11.39 -27.97 1.97
C ASP A 125 11.57 -26.64 2.70
N LYS A 126 12.48 -25.81 2.17
CA LYS A 126 12.80 -24.50 2.72
C LYS A 126 12.67 -23.44 1.64
N MET A 127 12.02 -22.33 1.98
CA MET A 127 12.00 -21.13 1.17
C MET A 127 12.91 -20.08 1.80
N THR A 128 13.69 -19.37 0.99
CA THR A 128 14.39 -18.15 1.40
C THR A 128 13.72 -16.97 0.72
N ILE A 129 13.34 -15.96 1.50
CA ILE A 129 12.70 -14.73 1.04
C ILE A 129 13.63 -13.57 1.40
N GLU A 130 13.95 -12.73 0.43
CA GLU A 130 14.65 -11.48 0.65
C GLU A 130 13.63 -10.34 0.75
N MET A 131 13.74 -9.55 1.83
CA MET A 131 12.84 -8.43 2.11
C MET A 131 13.65 -7.22 2.57
N TYR A 132 13.11 -6.03 2.40
CA TYR A 132 13.68 -4.81 2.98
C TYR A 132 12.98 -4.43 4.27
N PRO A 133 13.64 -3.70 5.20
CA PRO A 133 13.00 -3.21 6.43
C PRO A 133 11.74 -2.35 6.20
N SER A 134 11.58 -1.80 5.00
CA SER A 134 10.39 -1.04 4.58
C SER A 134 9.23 -1.90 4.10
N ASP A 135 9.48 -3.16 3.73
CA ASP A 135 8.43 -4.08 3.30
C ASP A 135 7.53 -4.45 4.49
N GLN A 136 6.25 -4.72 4.22
CA GLN A 136 5.26 -5.02 5.25
C GLN A 136 5.22 -6.51 5.55
N VAL A 137 4.79 -6.88 6.76
CA VAL A 137 4.51 -8.29 7.12
C VAL A 137 3.47 -8.91 6.18
N ALA A 138 2.57 -8.10 5.62
CA ALA A 138 1.61 -8.54 4.62
C ALA A 138 2.28 -8.97 3.30
N ASP A 139 3.41 -8.36 2.90
CA ASP A 139 4.21 -8.81 1.75
C ASP A 139 4.83 -10.19 2.04
N LEU A 140 5.41 -10.38 3.23
CA LEU A 140 5.93 -11.69 3.66
C LEU A 140 4.84 -12.76 3.64
N ARG A 141 3.64 -12.43 4.15
CA ARG A 141 2.50 -13.34 4.14
C ARG A 141 2.15 -13.77 2.72
N ALA A 142 2.18 -12.85 1.75
CA ALA A 142 1.90 -13.19 0.35
C ALA A 142 2.92 -14.19 -0.23
N GLU A 143 4.21 -13.96 0.01
CA GLU A 143 5.28 -14.88 -0.41
C GLU A 143 5.10 -16.29 0.17
N VAL A 144 4.90 -16.36 1.50
CA VAL A 144 4.75 -17.64 2.20
C VAL A 144 3.48 -18.37 1.73
N THR A 145 2.37 -17.65 1.57
CA THR A 145 1.11 -18.24 1.09
C THR A 145 1.28 -18.80 -0.33
N HIS A 146 1.82 -17.99 -1.26
CA HIS A 146 2.01 -18.42 -2.64
C HIS A 146 2.91 -19.66 -2.74
N TRP A 147 4.03 -19.66 -2.00
CA TRP A 147 4.94 -20.80 -1.97
C TRP A 147 4.27 -22.05 -1.41
N TYR A 148 3.58 -21.93 -0.27
CA TYR A 148 2.95 -23.07 0.37
C TYR A 148 1.83 -23.68 -0.49
N GLU A 149 1.04 -22.86 -1.18
CA GLU A 149 0.03 -23.32 -2.14
C GLU A 149 0.66 -24.09 -3.31
N ASN A 150 1.81 -23.66 -3.82
CA ASN A 150 2.52 -24.38 -4.88
C ASN A 150 3.08 -25.72 -4.38
N LEU A 151 3.66 -25.74 -3.17
CA LEU A 151 4.16 -26.96 -2.56
C LEU A 151 3.04 -28.01 -2.37
N GLN A 152 1.85 -27.58 -1.95
CA GLN A 152 0.69 -28.46 -1.86
C GLN A 152 0.26 -29.03 -3.22
N LYS A 153 0.21 -28.19 -4.26
CA LYS A 153 -0.12 -28.62 -5.62
C LYS A 153 0.89 -29.65 -6.15
N GLU A 154 2.18 -29.45 -5.90
CA GLU A 154 3.23 -30.40 -6.28
C GLU A 154 3.08 -31.75 -5.57
N GLN A 155 2.79 -31.75 -4.27
CA GLN A 155 2.55 -32.99 -3.51
C GLN A 155 1.32 -33.76 -4.01
N LEU A 156 0.22 -33.05 -4.31
CA LEU A 156 -1.00 -33.64 -4.89
C LEU A 156 -0.72 -34.26 -6.26
N ASN A 157 0.01 -33.56 -7.12
CA ASN A 157 0.37 -34.05 -8.45
C ASN A 157 1.27 -35.30 -8.38
N GLN A 158 2.22 -35.34 -7.44
CA GLN A 158 3.07 -36.52 -7.23
C GLN A 158 2.25 -37.73 -6.75
N GLN A 159 1.28 -37.53 -5.85
CA GLN A 159 0.39 -38.62 -5.40
C GLN A 159 -0.49 -39.15 -6.53
N ALA A 160 -1.04 -38.27 -7.38
CA ALA A 160 -1.84 -38.69 -8.54
C ALA A 160 -1.00 -39.51 -9.54
N HIS A 161 0.22 -39.05 -9.85
CA HIS A 161 1.12 -39.77 -10.76
C HIS A 161 1.56 -41.13 -10.20
N LEU A 162 1.68 -41.29 -8.88
CA LEU A 162 1.98 -42.59 -8.25
C LEU A 162 0.78 -43.56 -8.29
N GLN A 163 -0.46 -43.05 -8.32
CA GLN A 163 -1.66 -43.88 -8.46
C GLN A 163 -1.90 -44.34 -9.90
N GLU A 164 -1.56 -43.52 -10.89
CA GLU A 164 -1.73 -43.87 -12.33
C GLU A 164 -0.73 -44.91 -12.83
N PHE A 165 0.49 -44.97 -12.27
CA PHE A 165 1.51 -45.96 -12.63
C PHE A 165 1.50 -47.22 -11.73
N GLY A 166 0.54 -47.32 -10.81
CA GLY A 166 0.35 -48.45 -9.91
C GLY A 166 -0.66 -49.50 -10.39
N GLN A 167 -1.16 -49.41 -11.64
CA GLN A 167 -2.05 -50.41 -12.27
C GLN A 167 -1.34 -51.18 -13.39
#